data_AF-A0A915ASV9-F1
#
_entry.id   AF-A0A915ASV9-F1
#
_cell.length_a   1.000
_cell.length_b   1.000
_cell.length_c   1.000
_cell.angle_alpha   90.00
_cell.angle_beta   90.00
_cell.angle_gamma   90.00
#
_symmetry.space_group_name_H-M   'P 1'
#
loop_
_entity.id
_entity.type
_entity.pdbx_description
1 polymer ?
#
loop_
_entity_poly.entity_id
_entity_poly.type
_entity_poly.pdbx_seq_one_letter_code
_entity_poly.pdbx_strand_id
1 'polypeptide(L)'
;ILSRGFAFLVFELESSVHSLVDSCQKSGEGLFFPISTPSVRNKLVQVRPWKLEDARFAPLPHAPIAPRRMVLVEGVPIPTTAGPSFCLIVLVNRAYGLI
;
A
#
# COMPACT_ATOMS: atom_id res chain seq x y z
N ILE A 1 -17.95 -18.84 -7.91
CA ILE A 1 -17.52 -17.84 -6.90
C ILE A 1 -16.07 -18.15 -6.53
N LEU A 2 -15.11 -17.58 -7.26
CA LEU A 2 -13.69 -17.65 -6.87
C LEU A 2 -13.47 -16.47 -5.92
N SER A 3 -13.35 -16.73 -4.63
CA SER A 3 -13.04 -15.71 -3.62
C SER A 3 -11.75 -14.98 -4.04
N ARG A 4 -11.85 -13.71 -4.42
CA ARG A 4 -10.71 -12.83 -4.66
C ARG A 4 -10.08 -12.49 -3.31
N GLY A 5 -9.31 -13.44 -2.76
CA GLY A 5 -8.59 -13.26 -1.51
C GLY A 5 -7.32 -12.44 -1.73
N PHE A 6 -6.95 -11.69 -0.70
CA PHE A 6 -5.65 -11.02 -0.56
C PHE A 6 -5.05 -11.41 0.79
N ALA A 7 -3.73 -11.30 0.90
CA ALA A 7 -3.00 -11.54 2.13
C ALA A 7 -1.88 -10.51 2.25
N PHE A 8 -1.48 -10.24 3.49
CA PHE A 8 -0.32 -9.41 3.79
C PHE A 8 0.82 -10.30 4.26
N LEU A 9 2.01 -10.08 3.71
CA LEU A 9 3.23 -10.71 4.16
C LEU A 9 4.03 -9.66 4.93
N VAL A 10 4.40 -9.99 6.16
CA VAL A 10 5.29 -9.17 7.00
C VAL A 10 6.59 -9.95 7.16
N PHE A 11 7.67 -9.39 6.64
CA PHE A 11 9.01 -9.97 6.75
C PHE A 11 9.76 -9.30 7.90
N GLU A 12 10.58 -10.06 8.62
CA GLU A 12 11.48 -9.52 9.64
C GLU A 12 12.66 -8.75 9.03
N LEU A 13 13.12 -9.18 7.85
CA LEU A 13 14.30 -8.64 7.17
C LEU A 13 13.93 -8.03 5.81
N GLU A 14 14.50 -6.86 5.52
CA GLU A 14 14.33 -6.19 4.23
C GLU A 14 14.89 -7.04 3.06
N SER A 15 15.98 -7.77 3.29
CA SER A 15 16.58 -8.66 2.28
C SER A 15 15.63 -9.77 1.82
N SER A 16 14.71 -10.22 2.68
CA SER A 16 13.67 -11.18 2.32
C SER A 16 12.64 -10.57 1.36
N VAL A 17 12.32 -9.28 1.52
CA VAL A 17 11.45 -8.56 0.58
C VAL A 17 12.13 -8.44 -0.77
N HIS A 18 13.41 -8.02 -0.81
CA HIS A 18 14.18 -7.94 -2.06
C HIS A 18 14.25 -9.29 -2.77
N SER A 19 14.53 -10.37 -2.03
CA SER A 19 14.59 -11.73 -2.58
C SER A 19 13.25 -12.17 -3.19
N LEU A 20 12.12 -11.81 -2.58
CA LEU A 20 10.79 -12.07 -3.14
C LEU A 20 10.55 -11.25 -4.42
N VAL A 21 10.91 -9.97 -4.41
CA VAL A 21 10.75 -9.07 -5.56
C VAL A 21 11.60 -9.55 -6.75
N ASP A 22 12.83 -9.99 -6.51
CA ASP A 22 13.73 -10.53 -7.53
C ASP A 22 13.22 -11.84 -8.13
N SER A 23 12.48 -12.61 -7.35
CA SER A 23 11.82 -13.85 -7.81
C SER A 23 10.51 -13.61 -8.57
N CYS A 24 10.00 -12.37 -8.62
CA CYS A 24 8.77 -12.03 -9.30
C CYS A 24 8.98 -11.81 -10.80
N GLN A 25 7.98 -12.21 -11.59
CA GLN A 25 7.89 -11.89 -13.01
C GLN A 25 7.33 -10.48 -13.18
N LYS A 26 8.01 -9.65 -13.98
CA LYS A 26 7.55 -8.30 -14.34
C LYS A 26 6.64 -8.39 -15.55
N SER A 27 5.41 -7.87 -15.43
CA SER A 27 4.46 -7.77 -16.53
C SER A 27 3.77 -6.41 -16.50
N GLY A 28 4.08 -5.56 -17.50
CA GLY A 28 3.70 -4.15 -17.48
C GLY A 28 4.24 -3.45 -16.22
N GLU A 29 3.36 -2.77 -15.49
CA GLU A 29 3.65 -2.06 -14.23
C GLU A 29 3.54 -2.96 -12.98
N GLY A 30 3.25 -4.26 -13.15
CA GLY A 30 2.98 -5.19 -12.05
C GLY A 30 4.08 -6.23 -11.81
N LEU A 31 4.28 -6.61 -10.55
CA LEU A 31 5.05 -7.78 -10.14
C LEU A 31 4.09 -8.96 -9.91
N PHE A 32 4.43 -10.11 -10.45
CA PHE A 32 3.63 -11.32 -10.32
C PHE A 32 4.46 -12.49 -9.82
N PHE A 33 3.93 -13.22 -8.86
CA PHE A 33 4.55 -14.42 -8.30
C PHE A 33 3.68 -15.64 -8.58
N PRO A 34 4.21 -16.74 -9.12
CA PRO A 34 3.44 -17.96 -9.33
C PRO A 34 3.24 -18.69 -8.00
N ILE A 35 1.99 -18.97 -7.62
CA ILE A 35 1.65 -19.84 -6.50
C ILE A 35 0.91 -21.08 -6.99
N SER A 36 1.25 -22.21 -6.38
CA SER A 36 0.56 -23.48 -6.59
C SER A 36 0.02 -23.98 -5.27
N THR A 37 -1.26 -24.33 -5.24
CA THR A 37 -1.93 -25.02 -4.14
C THR A 37 -2.40 -26.40 -4.62
N PRO A 38 -2.80 -27.32 -3.72
CA PRO A 38 -3.29 -28.64 -4.13
C PRO A 38 -4.43 -28.57 -5.17
N SER A 39 -5.23 -27.50 -5.15
CA SER A 39 -6.38 -27.29 -6.05
C SER A 39 -6.10 -26.35 -7.22
N VAL A 40 -5.00 -25.59 -7.21
CA VAL A 40 -4.71 -24.56 -8.22
C VAL A 40 -3.25 -24.61 -8.61
N ARG A 41 -2.95 -24.85 -9.89
CA ARG A 41 -1.57 -24.88 -10.40
C ARG A 41 -1.19 -23.56 -11.04
N ASN A 42 0.03 -23.09 -10.75
CA ASN A 42 0.69 -21.96 -11.40
C ASN A 42 -0.19 -20.70 -11.54
N LYS A 43 -0.97 -20.39 -10.49
CA LYS A 43 -1.73 -19.15 -10.48
C LYS A 43 -0.77 -18.00 -10.25
N LEU A 44 -0.71 -17.07 -11.18
CA LEU A 44 0.01 -15.81 -11.00
C LEU A 44 -0.77 -14.93 -10.03
N VAL A 45 -0.13 -14.53 -8.94
CA VAL A 45 -0.67 -13.57 -7.98
C VAL A 45 0.11 -12.27 -8.07
N GLN A 46 -0.60 -11.15 -7.93
CA GLN A 46 0.04 -9.84 -7.94
C GLN A 46 0.75 -9.60 -6.59
N VAL A 47 2.01 -9.20 -6.65
CA VAL A 47 2.80 -8.78 -5.49
C VAL A 47 2.96 -7.26 -5.55
N ARG A 48 2.74 -6.59 -4.42
CA ARG A 48 2.90 -5.14 -4.29
C ARG A 48 3.69 -4.83 -3.02
N PRO A 49 5.01 -4.58 -3.13
CA PRO A 49 5.80 -4.20 -1.97
C PRO A 49 5.34 -2.84 -1.44
N TRP A 50 5.30 -2.69 -0.12
CA TRP A 50 5.05 -1.41 0.52
C TRP A 50 6.31 -0.56 0.46
N LYS A 51 6.23 0.62 -0.14
CA LYS A 51 7.36 1.55 -0.17
C LYS A 51 7.35 2.41 1.09
N LEU A 52 8.50 2.61 1.73
CA LEU A 52 8.59 3.43 2.93
C LEU A 52 8.26 4.91 2.67
N GLU A 53 8.57 5.41 1.48
CA GLU A 53 8.16 6.74 1.02
C GLU A 53 6.63 6.92 0.98
N ASP A 54 5.89 5.82 0.82
CA ASP A 54 4.43 5.80 0.80
C ASP A 54 3.81 5.65 2.20
N ALA A 55 4.61 5.46 3.24
CA ALA A 55 4.10 5.28 4.59
C ALA A 55 3.64 6.59 5.23
N ARG A 56 4.24 7.72 4.85
CA ARG A 56 4.00 9.00 5.52
C ARG A 56 4.21 10.16 4.58
N PHE A 57 3.20 11.03 4.52
CA PHE A 57 3.33 12.37 3.95
C PHE A 57 2.95 13.40 5.01
N ALA A 58 3.87 14.31 5.32
CA ALA A 58 3.66 15.38 6.29
C ALA A 58 3.99 16.72 5.60
N PRO A 59 2.98 17.51 5.17
CA PRO A 59 3.23 18.78 4.49
C PRO A 59 3.93 19.80 5.41
N LEU A 60 3.73 19.67 6.72
CA LEU A 60 4.42 20.42 7.77
C LEU A 60 5.06 19.42 8.75
N PRO A 61 6.31 19.00 8.53
CA PRO A 61 6.96 17.92 9.30
C PRO A 61 7.08 18.20 10.81
N HIS A 62 7.13 19.48 11.18
CA HIS A 62 7.32 19.95 12.56
C HIS A 62 6.02 20.37 13.25
N ALA A 63 4.88 20.33 12.56
CA ALA A 63 3.61 20.68 13.16
C ALA A 63 3.20 19.62 14.22
N PRO A 64 2.74 20.03 15.42
CA PRO A 64 2.31 19.10 16.44
C PRO A 64 1.05 18.35 15.97
N ILE A 65 1.10 17.02 16.01
CA ILE A 65 -0.05 16.16 15.71
C ILE A 65 -0.97 16.19 16.94
N ALA A 66 -2.16 16.76 16.78
CA ALA A 66 -3.18 16.75 17.82
C ALA A 66 -4.07 15.51 17.66
N PRO A 67 -4.03 14.51 18.56
CA PRO A 67 -4.81 13.26 18.39
C PRO A 67 -6.32 13.50 18.27
N ARG A 68 -6.84 14.57 18.89
CA ARG A 68 -8.24 14.99 18.80
C ARG A 68 -8.67 15.48 17.41
N ARG A 69 -7.72 15.75 16.51
CA ARG A 69 -7.94 16.18 15.13
C ARG A 69 -7.54 15.10 14.12
N MET A 70 -7.20 13.90 14.58
CA MET A 70 -6.88 12.76 13.73
C MET A 70 -8.18 12.09 13.29
N VAL A 71 -8.29 11.82 11.99
CA VAL A 71 -9.41 11.10 11.39
C VAL A 71 -8.88 9.85 10.67
N LEU A 72 -9.62 8.75 10.80
CA LEU A 72 -9.40 7.55 10.00
C LEU A 72 -10.28 7.64 8.76
N VAL A 73 -9.70 7.47 7.58
CA VAL A 73 -10.42 7.51 6.30
C VAL A 73 -10.51 6.09 5.77
N GLU A 74 -11.73 5.58 5.71
CA GLU A 74 -12.06 4.26 5.17
C GLU A 74 -12.46 4.34 3.69
N GLY A 75 -12.41 3.22 2.97
CA GLY A 75 -12.90 3.13 1.58
C GLY A 75 -12.03 3.82 0.53
N VAL A 76 -10.77 4.10 0.85
CA VAL A 76 -9.84 4.72 -0.10
C VAL A 76 -9.49 3.71 -1.21
N PRO A 77 -9.58 4.11 -2.50
CA PRO A 77 -9.24 3.22 -3.60
C PRO A 77 -7.76 2.83 -3.59
N ILE A 78 -7.49 1.53 -3.64
CA ILE A 78 -6.15 0.97 -3.86
C ILE A 78 -5.75 1.37 -5.30
N PRO A 79 -4.77 2.25 -5.57
CA PRO A 79 -3.51 2.44 -4.86
C PRO A 79 -3.35 3.82 -4.19
N THR A 80 -3.42 3.87 -2.87
CA THR A 80 -3.13 5.12 -2.13
C THR A 80 -1.64 5.20 -1.80
N THR A 81 -0.87 5.73 -2.74
CA THR A 81 0.52 6.18 -2.51
C THR A 81 0.49 7.46 -1.64
N ALA A 82 1.53 7.74 -0.85
CA ALA A 82 1.54 8.95 -0.01
C ALA A 82 1.56 10.25 -0.83
N GLY A 83 2.10 10.19 -2.06
CA GLY A 83 2.04 11.28 -3.04
C GLY A 83 0.61 11.74 -3.39
N PRO A 84 -0.27 10.88 -3.94
CA PRO A 84 -1.69 11.22 -4.15
C PRO A 84 -2.48 11.47 -2.86
N SER A 85 -1.95 11.09 -1.69
CA SER A 85 -2.50 11.52 -0.39
C SER A 85 -2.37 13.04 -0.18
N PHE A 86 -1.50 13.75 -0.92
CA PHE A 86 -1.55 15.22 -1.00
C PHE A 86 -2.93 15.71 -1.46
N CYS A 87 -3.52 15.08 -2.47
CA CYS A 87 -4.85 15.43 -2.95
C CYS A 87 -5.89 15.21 -1.84
N LEU A 88 -5.81 14.07 -1.13
CA LEU A 88 -6.70 13.79 0.00
C LEU A 88 -6.52 14.81 1.13
N ILE A 89 -5.29 15.17 1.48
CA ILE A 89 -4.97 16.16 2.52
C ILE A 89 -5.48 17.55 2.12
N VAL A 90 -5.29 17.96 0.86
CA VAL A 90 -5.80 19.23 0.34
C VAL A 90 -7.33 19.25 0.33
N LEU A 91 -7.98 18.15 -0.06
CA LEU A 91 -9.45 18.05 -0.07
C LEU A 91 -10.02 18.05 1.35
N VAL A 92 -9.42 17.30 2.28
CA VAL A 92 -9.83 17.29 3.69
C VAL A 92 -9.59 18.66 4.33
N ASN A 93 -8.45 19.30 4.06
CA ASN A 93 -8.18 20.65 4.54
C ASN A 93 -9.19 21.66 3.97
N ARG A 94 -9.52 21.59 2.67
CA ARG A 94 -10.53 22.47 2.07
C ARG A 94 -11.94 22.24 2.58
N ALA A 95 -12.32 21.00 2.85
CA ALA A 95 -13.66 20.65 3.31
C ALA A 95 -13.87 20.95 4.80
N TYR A 96 -12.83 20.81 5.63
CA TYR A 96 -12.96 20.86 7.09
C TYR A 96 -12.09 21.93 7.78
N GLY A 97 -11.22 22.63 7.05
CA GLY A 97 -10.36 23.69 7.60
C GLY A 97 -9.36 23.21 8.66
N LEU A 98 -8.90 21.96 8.57
CA LEU A 98 -8.17 21.29 9.66
C LEU A 98 -6.65 21.59 9.73
N ILE A 99 -6.14 22.55 8.95
CA ILE A 99 -4.77 23.09 9.02
C ILE A 99 -4.86 24.59 8.74
#